data_AF-A0AB39VHY9-F1
#
_entry.id   AF-A0AB39VHY9-F1
#
_cell.length_a   1.000
_cell.length_b   1.000
_cell.length_c   1.000
_cell.angle_alpha   90.00
_cell.angle_beta   90.00
_cell.angle_gamma   90.00
#
_symmetry.space_group_name_H-M   'P 1'
#
loop_
_entity.id
_entity.type
_entity.pdbx_description
1 polymer ?
#
loop_
_entity_poly.entity_id
_entity_poly.type
_entity_poly.pdbx_seq_one_letter_code
_entity_poly.pdbx_strand_id
1 'polypeptide(L)'
;MNLEALLGLLQGQDLEKLAQQVGGNSKEVRNGVAAALPAILAAVNKNANNSEKAQGLNKALEQHDGAVLNNLGGYLQNPDLKDGAGILNHLFGGNTQNVANAVSQSSGLDTQGSIKILETLAPLVLGVLGQQKKENNLDAQGISDLTSKLSSNLEGASGIMGMITNFLDSNKDGNVMDDLTGMIGKFLGGNK
;
A
#
# COMPACT_ATOMS: atom_id res chain seq x y z
N MET A 1 -4.77 -8.53 -17.64
CA MET A 1 -3.48 -8.44 -16.91
C MET A 1 -3.73 -7.52 -15.73
N ASN A 2 -3.68 -7.96 -14.47
CA ASN A 2 -4.14 -7.06 -13.39
C ASN A 2 -3.58 -7.29 -11.98
N LEU A 3 -2.54 -8.12 -11.81
CA LEU A 3 -1.68 -8.07 -10.63
C LEU A 3 -0.20 -8.18 -11.02
N GLU A 4 0.08 -8.78 -12.18
CA GLU A 4 1.41 -8.83 -12.79
C GLU A 4 2.03 -7.47 -13.05
N ALA A 5 1.23 -6.41 -13.27
CA ALA A 5 1.77 -5.05 -13.42
C ALA A 5 2.36 -4.52 -12.09
N LEU A 6 1.65 -4.76 -10.98
CA LEU A 6 2.13 -4.41 -9.63
C LEU A 6 3.27 -5.32 -9.17
N LEU A 7 3.21 -6.61 -9.51
CA LEU A 7 4.30 -7.55 -9.25
C LEU A 7 5.50 -7.31 -10.16
N GLY A 8 5.31 -6.76 -11.35
CA GLY A 8 6.35 -6.31 -12.27
C GLY A 8 7.11 -5.12 -11.70
N LEU A 9 6.43 -4.23 -10.96
CA LEU A 9 7.05 -3.13 -10.20
C LEU A 9 8.12 -3.62 -9.21
N LEU A 10 7.98 -4.85 -8.71
CA LEU A 10 8.92 -5.47 -7.77
C LEU A 10 10.14 -6.09 -8.45
N GLN A 11 10.21 -6.05 -9.80
CA GLN A 11 11.25 -6.73 -10.58
C GLN A 11 12.17 -5.74 -11.30
N GLY A 12 13.48 -6.02 -11.24
CA GLY A 12 14.49 -5.42 -12.11
C GLY A 12 14.55 -3.89 -12.11
N GLN A 13 14.50 -3.32 -13.32
CA GLN A 13 14.83 -1.93 -13.63
C GLN A 13 13.81 -0.90 -13.11
N ASP A 14 12.56 -1.31 -12.92
CA ASP A 14 11.49 -0.42 -12.43
C ASP A 14 11.66 -0.10 -10.94
N LEU A 15 12.16 -1.07 -10.17
CA LEU A 15 12.49 -0.88 -8.76
C LEU A 15 13.70 0.06 -8.59
N GLU A 16 14.66 0.04 -9.52
CA GLU A 16 15.78 0.99 -9.52
C GLU A 16 15.32 2.42 -9.83
N LYS A 17 14.41 2.60 -10.79
CA LYS A 17 13.81 3.92 -11.08
C LYS A 17 13.04 4.45 -9.87
N LEU A 18 12.27 3.59 -9.22
CA LEU A 18 11.55 3.96 -8.00
C LEU A 18 12.53 4.36 -6.89
N ALA A 19 13.61 3.60 -6.70
CA ALA A 19 14.65 3.93 -5.72
C ALA A 19 15.26 5.31 -5.95
N GLN A 20 15.49 5.71 -7.21
CA GLN A 20 15.98 7.03 -7.56
C GLN A 20 15.02 8.16 -7.17
N GLN A 21 13.70 7.90 -7.21
CA GLN A 21 12.68 8.91 -6.86
C GLN A 21 12.47 9.03 -5.34
N VAL A 22 12.39 7.89 -4.66
CA VAL A 22 12.00 7.84 -3.25
C VAL A 22 13.19 7.93 -2.30
N GLY A 23 14.40 7.64 -2.77
CA GLY A 23 15.59 7.53 -1.95
C GLY A 23 15.76 6.15 -1.32
N GLY A 24 16.89 5.95 -0.65
CA GLY A 24 17.27 4.65 -0.08
C GLY A 24 17.84 3.66 -1.10
N ASN A 25 18.09 2.44 -0.65
CA ASN A 25 18.61 1.35 -1.48
C ASN A 25 17.50 0.42 -1.97
N SER A 26 17.81 -0.43 -2.95
CA SER A 26 16.83 -1.35 -3.55
C SER A 26 16.13 -2.27 -2.54
N LYS A 27 16.79 -2.64 -1.43
CA LYS A 27 16.18 -3.48 -0.38
C LYS A 27 15.14 -2.67 0.40
N GLU A 28 15.49 -1.46 0.83
CA GLU A 28 14.59 -0.55 1.54
C GLU A 28 13.35 -0.22 0.71
N VAL A 29 13.55 0.10 -0.57
CA VAL A 29 12.46 0.41 -1.51
C VAL A 29 11.55 -0.80 -1.72
N ARG A 30 12.12 -1.99 -1.92
CA ARG A 30 11.34 -3.24 -2.04
C ARG A 30 10.47 -3.46 -0.80
N ASN A 31 11.04 -3.32 0.39
CA ASN A 31 10.32 -3.49 1.65
C ASN A 31 9.25 -2.41 1.82
N GLY A 32 9.54 -1.18 1.41
CA GLY A 32 8.59 -0.07 1.39
C GLY A 32 7.37 -0.36 0.53
N VAL A 33 7.58 -0.87 -0.69
CA VAL A 33 6.47 -1.31 -1.57
C VAL A 33 5.69 -2.46 -0.94
N ALA A 34 6.38 -3.45 -0.37
CA ALA A 34 5.75 -4.60 0.29
C ALA A 34 4.89 -4.21 1.50
N ALA A 35 5.25 -3.14 2.23
CA ALA A 35 4.47 -2.61 3.35
C ALA A 35 3.36 -1.65 2.89
N ALA A 36 3.62 -0.83 1.86
CA ALA A 36 2.70 0.19 1.38
C ALA A 36 1.50 -0.40 0.61
N LEU A 37 1.72 -1.42 -0.22
CA LEU A 37 0.64 -2.01 -1.04
C LEU A 37 -0.51 -2.56 -0.18
N PRO A 38 -0.27 -3.39 0.86
CA PRO A 38 -1.32 -3.83 1.76
C PRO A 38 -2.06 -2.68 2.44
N ALA A 39 -1.35 -1.64 2.87
CA ALA A 39 -1.96 -0.49 3.55
C ALA A 39 -2.91 0.28 2.61
N ILE A 40 -2.50 0.53 1.37
CA ILE A 40 -3.35 1.18 0.36
C ILE A 40 -4.56 0.32 0.04
N LEU A 41 -4.38 -0.98 -0.20
CA LEU A 41 -5.47 -1.91 -0.51
C LEU A 41 -6.49 -2.02 0.63
N ALA A 42 -6.03 -2.09 1.88
CA ALA A 42 -6.89 -2.09 3.05
C ALA A 42 -7.71 -0.80 3.15
N ALA A 43 -7.12 0.37 2.86
CA ALA A 43 -7.84 1.64 2.86
C ALA A 43 -8.84 1.76 1.70
N VAL A 44 -8.50 1.27 0.50
CA VAL A 44 -9.44 1.16 -0.62
C VAL A 44 -10.63 0.30 -0.21
N ASN A 45 -10.39 -0.90 0.33
CA ASN A 45 -11.44 -1.81 0.77
C ASN A 45 -12.33 -1.18 1.86
N LYS A 46 -11.72 -0.54 2.85
CA LYS A 46 -12.45 0.19 3.90
C LYS A 46 -13.36 1.29 3.30
N ASN A 47 -12.88 2.01 2.29
CA ASN A 47 -13.65 3.06 1.65
C ASN A 47 -14.72 2.52 0.69
N ALA A 48 -14.47 1.40 0.01
CA ALA A 48 -15.45 0.73 -0.86
C ALA A 48 -16.65 0.21 -0.06
N ASN A 49 -16.40 -0.28 1.16
CA ASN A 49 -17.42 -0.78 2.08
C ASN A 49 -18.07 0.31 2.94
N ASN A 50 -17.77 1.59 2.72
CA ASN A 50 -18.36 2.71 3.45
C ASN A 50 -19.27 3.51 2.52
N SER A 51 -20.56 3.61 2.85
CA SER A 51 -21.57 4.25 2.01
C SER A 51 -21.26 5.72 1.66
N GLU A 52 -20.66 6.48 2.58
CA GLU A 52 -20.32 7.88 2.37
C GLU A 52 -19.08 8.06 1.48
N LYS A 53 -18.14 7.11 1.54
CA LYS A 53 -16.86 7.17 0.82
C LYS A 53 -16.87 6.41 -0.51
N ALA A 54 -17.77 5.44 -0.67
CA ALA A 54 -17.87 4.59 -1.84
C ALA A 54 -18.06 5.42 -3.12
N GLN A 55 -18.87 6.48 -3.09
CA GLN A 55 -19.06 7.33 -4.26
C GLN A 55 -17.78 8.09 -4.65
N GLY A 56 -17.03 8.59 -3.67
CA GLY A 56 -15.75 9.27 -3.91
C GLY A 56 -14.72 8.32 -4.50
N LEU A 57 -14.62 7.11 -3.94
CA LEU A 57 -13.75 6.06 -4.48
C LEU A 57 -14.18 5.66 -5.90
N ASN A 58 -15.48 5.53 -6.15
CA ASN A 58 -16.02 5.17 -7.46
C ASN A 58 -15.60 6.16 -8.56
N LYS A 59 -15.61 7.48 -8.25
CA LYS A 59 -15.11 8.53 -9.13
C LYS A 59 -13.61 8.45 -9.35
N ALA A 60 -12.83 8.19 -8.29
CA ALA A 60 -11.40 8.02 -8.42
C ALA A 60 -11.05 6.82 -9.34
N LEU A 61 -11.78 5.71 -9.23
CA LEU A 61 -11.62 4.56 -10.13
C LEU A 61 -12.04 4.83 -11.58
N GLU A 62 -12.92 5.80 -11.83
CA GLU A 62 -13.25 6.27 -13.18
C GLU A 62 -12.15 7.18 -13.75
N GLN A 63 -11.49 7.96 -12.89
CA GLN A 63 -10.39 8.84 -13.28
C GLN A 63 -9.09 8.07 -13.52
N HIS A 64 -8.83 7.01 -12.74
CA HIS A 64 -7.68 6.14 -12.87
C HIS A 64 -8.07 4.82 -13.53
N ASP A 65 -8.38 4.87 -14.83
CA ASP A 65 -8.93 3.73 -15.60
C ASP A 65 -7.88 2.76 -16.17
N GLY A 66 -6.63 2.86 -15.69
CA GLY A 66 -5.51 2.03 -16.15
C GLY A 66 -4.55 2.72 -17.13
N ALA A 67 -4.83 3.95 -17.57
CA ALA A 67 -3.95 4.68 -18.49
C ALA A 67 -2.47 4.76 -18.02
N VAL A 68 -2.25 4.89 -16.72
CA VAL A 68 -0.92 4.92 -16.10
C VAL A 68 -0.12 3.62 -16.32
N LEU A 69 -0.81 2.49 -16.43
CA LEU A 69 -0.20 1.16 -16.59
C LEU A 69 0.39 0.97 -18.00
N ASN A 70 -0.14 1.70 -19.00
CA ASN A 70 0.35 1.65 -20.38
C ASN A 70 1.75 2.29 -20.54
N ASN A 71 2.16 3.14 -19.60
CA ASN A 71 3.47 3.79 -19.58
C ASN A 71 4.11 3.73 -18.18
N LEU A 72 4.11 2.54 -17.58
CA LEU A 72 4.59 2.34 -16.22
C LEU A 72 6.03 2.84 -16.01
N GLY A 73 6.93 2.50 -16.94
CA GLY A 73 8.33 2.91 -16.84
C GLY A 73 8.53 4.43 -16.91
N GLY A 74 7.71 5.14 -17.70
CA GLY A 74 7.72 6.60 -17.76
C GLY A 74 7.10 7.24 -16.52
N TYR A 75 6.02 6.66 -16.00
CA TYR A 75 5.40 7.10 -14.76
C TYR A 75 6.36 6.95 -13.57
N LEU A 76 7.03 5.81 -13.42
CA LEU A 76 7.99 5.60 -12.32
C LEU A 76 9.21 6.51 -12.40
N GLN A 77 9.57 6.98 -13.59
CA GLN A 77 10.66 7.95 -13.76
C GLN A 77 10.25 9.36 -13.32
N ASN A 78 8.97 9.72 -13.43
CA ASN A 78 8.46 11.02 -13.03
C ASN A 78 7.01 10.89 -12.52
N PRO A 79 6.82 10.36 -11.31
CA PRO A 79 5.49 10.12 -10.77
C PRO A 79 4.80 11.42 -10.40
N ASP A 80 3.49 11.51 -10.66
CA ASP A 80 2.68 12.62 -10.17
C ASP A 80 2.39 12.44 -8.66
N LEU A 81 3.33 12.91 -7.84
CA LEU A 81 3.22 12.83 -6.38
C LEU A 81 2.05 13.66 -5.83
N LYS A 82 1.62 14.70 -6.55
CA LYS A 82 0.51 15.55 -6.11
C LYS A 82 -0.83 14.81 -6.27
N ASP A 83 -1.00 14.13 -7.39
CA ASP A 83 -2.13 13.23 -7.62
C ASP A 83 -2.16 12.10 -6.56
N GLY A 84 -1.00 11.46 -6.35
CA GLY A 84 -0.80 10.48 -5.28
C GLY A 84 -1.22 10.98 -3.90
N ALA A 85 -0.74 12.16 -3.49
CA ALA A 85 -1.08 12.77 -2.21
C ALA A 85 -2.59 13.03 -2.07
N GLY A 86 -3.25 13.48 -3.14
CA GLY A 86 -4.69 13.67 -3.20
C GLY A 86 -5.46 12.37 -2.95
N ILE A 87 -5.08 11.30 -3.65
CA ILE A 87 -5.67 9.97 -3.47
C ILE A 87 -5.48 9.50 -2.02
N LEU A 88 -4.25 9.56 -1.49
CA LEU A 88 -3.95 9.12 -0.13
C LEU A 88 -4.73 9.91 0.92
N ASN A 89 -4.93 11.21 0.72
CA ASN A 89 -5.74 12.02 1.62
C ASN A 89 -7.20 11.50 1.70
N HIS A 90 -7.78 11.09 0.57
CA HIS A 90 -9.11 10.47 0.54
C HIS A 90 -9.12 9.04 1.11
N LEU A 91 -8.11 8.24 0.82
CA LEU A 91 -8.00 6.85 1.29
C LEU A 91 -7.78 6.79 2.80
N PHE A 92 -6.78 7.50 3.31
CA PHE A 92 -6.39 7.46 4.72
C PHE A 92 -7.08 8.52 5.59
N GLY A 93 -7.85 9.44 5.00
CA GLY A 93 -8.57 10.49 5.74
C GLY A 93 -7.62 11.39 6.53
N GLY A 94 -6.55 11.85 5.90
CA GLY A 94 -5.52 12.68 6.53
C GLY A 94 -4.47 11.94 7.36
N ASN A 95 -4.54 10.61 7.46
CA ASN A 95 -3.58 9.80 8.24
C ASN A 95 -2.33 9.35 7.45
N THR A 96 -2.06 9.94 6.29
CA THR A 96 -0.93 9.56 5.43
C THR A 96 0.39 9.55 6.20
N GLN A 97 0.62 10.52 7.08
CA GLN A 97 1.83 10.59 7.90
C GLN A 97 1.99 9.36 8.82
N ASN A 98 0.91 8.93 9.46
CA ASN A 98 0.93 7.78 10.38
C ASN A 98 1.20 6.48 9.61
N VAL A 99 0.58 6.32 8.44
CA VAL A 99 0.84 5.17 7.57
C VAL A 99 2.28 5.19 7.06
N ALA A 100 2.79 6.34 6.64
CA ALA A 100 4.17 6.49 6.20
C ALA A 100 5.19 6.17 7.30
N ASN A 101 4.91 6.52 8.55
CA ASN A 101 5.76 6.14 9.68
C ASN A 101 5.80 4.61 9.87
N ALA A 102 4.66 3.92 9.75
CA ALA A 102 4.63 2.46 9.81
C ALA A 102 5.38 1.82 8.64
N VAL A 103 5.25 2.36 7.43
CA VAL A 103 6.02 1.92 6.26
C VAL A 103 7.51 2.16 6.48
N SER A 104 7.91 3.32 7.02
CA SER A 104 9.30 3.66 7.34
C SER A 104 9.91 2.64 8.31
N GLN A 105 9.22 2.36 9.42
CA GLN A 105 9.65 1.37 10.41
C GLN A 105 9.79 -0.04 9.80
N SER A 106 8.87 -0.43 8.91
CA SER A 106 8.90 -1.73 8.26
C SER A 106 9.85 -1.82 7.06
N SER A 107 10.39 -0.71 6.55
CA SER A 107 11.18 -0.73 5.31
C SER A 107 12.64 -0.35 5.51
N GLY A 108 12.92 0.44 6.54
CA GLY A 108 14.22 1.10 6.74
C GLY A 108 14.36 2.41 5.95
N LEU A 109 13.37 2.77 5.11
CA LEU A 109 13.31 4.09 4.52
C LEU A 109 13.05 5.15 5.58
N ASP A 110 13.52 6.37 5.33
CA ASP A 110 13.02 7.51 6.08
C ASP A 110 11.52 7.78 5.77
N THR A 111 10.91 8.63 6.59
CA THR A 111 9.50 8.96 6.44
C THR A 111 9.19 9.64 5.10
N GLN A 112 10.09 10.46 4.56
CA GLN A 112 9.86 11.16 3.30
C GLN A 112 9.85 10.19 2.12
N GLY A 113 10.80 9.26 2.05
CA GLY A 113 10.82 8.18 1.06
C GLY A 113 9.60 7.27 1.18
N SER A 114 9.15 7.01 2.40
CA SER A 114 7.93 6.24 2.66
C SER A 114 6.67 6.94 2.16
N ILE A 115 6.56 8.26 2.35
CA ILE A 115 5.48 9.08 1.77
C ILE A 115 5.52 8.99 0.25
N LYS A 116 6.70 9.20 -0.36
CA LYS A 116 6.84 9.14 -1.83
C LYS A 116 6.49 7.77 -2.40
N ILE A 117 6.82 6.68 -1.70
CA ILE A 117 6.37 5.33 -2.08
C ILE A 117 4.85 5.27 -2.08
N LEU A 118 4.20 5.69 -0.99
CA LEU A 118 2.73 5.67 -0.92
C LEU A 118 2.10 6.51 -2.04
N GLU A 119 2.65 7.71 -2.30
CA GLU A 119 2.15 8.64 -3.32
C GLU A 119 2.36 8.09 -4.73
N THR A 120 3.46 7.40 -4.99
CA THR A 120 3.72 6.77 -6.28
C THR A 120 2.83 5.55 -6.50
N LEU A 121 2.56 4.77 -5.45
CA LEU A 121 1.78 3.54 -5.57
C LEU A 121 0.27 3.79 -5.65
N ALA A 122 -0.24 4.85 -5.02
CA ALA A 122 -1.68 5.09 -4.94
C ALA A 122 -2.36 5.19 -6.33
N PRO A 123 -1.87 5.99 -7.30
CA PRO A 123 -2.42 6.02 -8.65
C PRO A 123 -2.29 4.69 -9.39
N LEU A 124 -1.25 3.90 -9.13
CA LEU A 124 -1.07 2.58 -9.75
C LEU A 124 -2.10 1.56 -9.24
N VAL A 125 -2.34 1.54 -7.93
CA VAL A 125 -3.37 0.68 -7.33
C VAL A 125 -4.75 1.07 -7.85
N LEU A 126 -5.08 2.37 -7.88
CA LEU A 126 -6.33 2.81 -8.47
C LEU A 126 -6.41 2.51 -9.97
N GLY A 127 -5.30 2.64 -10.71
CA GLY A 127 -5.21 2.30 -12.12
C GLY A 127 -5.58 0.84 -12.42
N VAL A 128 -5.05 -0.09 -11.63
CA VAL A 128 -5.38 -1.53 -11.72
C VAL A 128 -6.86 -1.77 -11.42
N LEU A 129 -7.37 -1.19 -10.34
CA LEU A 129 -8.76 -1.38 -9.92
C LEU A 129 -9.76 -0.70 -10.87
N GLY A 130 -9.42 0.47 -11.39
CA GLY A 130 -10.22 1.21 -12.37
C GLY A 130 -10.22 0.52 -13.73
N GLN A 131 -9.10 -0.07 -14.14
CA GLN A 131 -9.06 -0.95 -15.30
C GLN A 131 -9.97 -2.16 -15.10
N GLN A 132 -9.89 -2.85 -13.96
CA GLN A 132 -10.78 -3.97 -13.63
C GLN A 132 -12.26 -3.55 -13.63
N LYS A 133 -12.57 -2.38 -13.06
CA LYS A 133 -13.91 -1.80 -13.08
C LYS A 133 -14.42 -1.65 -14.51
N LYS A 134 -13.62 -1.03 -15.38
CA LYS A 134 -13.96 -0.74 -16.77
C LYS A 134 -14.11 -2.02 -17.61
N GLU A 135 -13.17 -2.95 -17.48
CA GLU A 135 -13.16 -4.22 -18.22
C GLU A 135 -14.37 -5.11 -17.86
N ASN A 136 -14.77 -5.13 -16.57
CA ASN A 136 -15.86 -5.98 -16.10
C ASN A 136 -17.18 -5.23 -15.88
N ASN A 137 -17.26 -3.95 -16.24
CA ASN A 137 -18.42 -3.08 -16.02
C ASN A 137 -18.94 -3.12 -14.56
N LEU A 138 -18.03 -3.08 -13.58
CA LEU A 138 -18.38 -3.19 -12.17
C LEU A 138 -19.08 -1.93 -11.66
N ASP A 139 -20.16 -2.14 -10.91
CA ASP A 139 -20.80 -1.11 -10.11
C ASP A 139 -20.14 -1.01 -8.72
N ALA A 140 -20.67 -0.14 -7.86
CA ALA A 140 -20.12 0.06 -6.51
C ALA A 140 -20.09 -1.24 -5.68
N GLN A 141 -21.09 -2.12 -5.85
CA GLN A 141 -21.13 -3.41 -5.16
C GLN A 141 -20.04 -4.34 -5.69
N GLY A 142 -19.88 -4.43 -7.02
CA GLY A 142 -18.84 -5.22 -7.65
C GLY A 142 -17.42 -4.77 -7.24
N ILE A 143 -17.21 -3.47 -7.03
CA ILE A 143 -15.94 -2.95 -6.49
C ILE A 143 -15.75 -3.33 -5.03
N SER A 144 -16.80 -3.25 -4.21
CA SER A 144 -16.75 -3.71 -2.83
C SER A 144 -16.38 -5.20 -2.74
N ASP A 145 -17.00 -6.02 -3.58
CA ASP A 145 -16.73 -7.47 -3.65
C ASP A 145 -15.29 -7.76 -4.13
N LEU A 146 -14.82 -7.04 -5.16
CA LEU A 146 -13.46 -7.17 -5.68
C LEU A 146 -12.42 -6.81 -4.61
N THR A 147 -12.59 -5.65 -3.98
CA THR A 147 -11.64 -5.14 -2.97
C THR A 147 -11.68 -5.96 -1.68
N SER A 148 -12.84 -6.51 -1.32
CA SER A 148 -12.98 -7.45 -0.20
C SER A 148 -12.25 -8.75 -0.49
N LYS A 149 -12.42 -9.33 -1.69
CA LYS A 149 -11.67 -10.55 -2.09
C LYS A 149 -10.16 -10.31 -2.08
N LEU A 150 -9.70 -9.17 -2.59
CA LEU A 150 -8.28 -8.82 -2.58
C LEU A 150 -7.76 -8.69 -1.14
N SER A 151 -8.51 -8.00 -0.27
CA SER A 151 -8.15 -7.84 1.15
C SER A 151 -8.13 -9.18 1.88
N SER A 152 -9.14 -10.02 1.70
CA SER A 152 -9.20 -11.35 2.32
C SER A 152 -8.09 -12.28 1.81
N ASN A 153 -7.64 -12.13 0.55
CA ASN A 153 -6.48 -12.87 0.05
C ASN A 153 -5.18 -12.40 0.71
N LEU A 154 -5.07 -11.12 1.07
CA LEU A 154 -3.93 -10.58 1.83
C LEU A 154 -3.97 -11.02 3.31
N GLU A 155 -5.16 -11.07 3.93
CA GLU A 155 -5.34 -11.50 5.33
C GLU A 155 -5.25 -13.02 5.50
N GLY A 156 -5.78 -13.78 4.54
CA GLY A 156 -5.71 -15.24 4.48
C GLY A 156 -4.34 -15.77 4.06
N ALA A 157 -3.51 -14.92 3.44
CA ALA A 157 -2.10 -15.20 3.30
C ALA A 157 -1.43 -15.08 4.67
N SER A 158 -1.25 -16.22 5.34
CA SER A 158 -0.21 -16.44 6.35
C SER A 158 1.18 -15.97 5.90
N GLY A 159 1.35 -15.59 4.63
CA GLY A 159 2.53 -14.97 4.04
C GLY A 159 2.76 -13.49 4.39
N ILE A 160 1.78 -12.65 4.73
CA ILE A 160 2.07 -11.28 5.23
C ILE A 160 2.46 -11.34 6.70
N MET A 161 1.73 -12.10 7.53
CA MET A 161 2.17 -12.38 8.91
C MET A 161 3.50 -13.16 8.92
N GLY A 162 3.72 -14.05 7.96
CA GLY A 162 4.97 -14.78 7.71
C GLY A 162 6.11 -13.90 7.21
N MET A 163 5.83 -12.91 6.36
CA MET A 163 6.81 -11.90 5.94
C MET A 163 7.12 -10.94 7.08
N ILE A 164 6.12 -10.48 7.84
CA ILE A 164 6.31 -9.64 9.03
C ILE A 164 7.09 -10.41 10.11
N THR A 165 6.77 -11.67 10.38
CA THR A 165 7.53 -12.50 11.33
C THR A 165 8.94 -12.83 10.84
N ASN A 166 9.14 -13.22 9.59
CA ASN A 166 10.48 -13.42 9.02
C ASN A 166 11.28 -12.10 8.88
N PHE A 167 10.60 -10.97 8.76
CA PHE A 167 11.21 -9.64 8.65
C PHE A 167 11.58 -9.08 10.03
N LEU A 168 10.71 -9.25 11.03
CA LEU A 168 10.99 -8.94 12.45
C LEU A 168 12.06 -9.89 13.03
N ASP A 169 12.15 -11.13 12.54
CA ASP A 169 13.22 -12.09 12.87
C ASP A 169 14.51 -11.90 12.05
N SER A 170 14.72 -10.72 11.44
CA SER A 170 15.92 -10.44 10.63
C SER A 170 17.23 -10.43 11.44
N ASN A 171 17.19 -10.38 12.77
CA ASN A 171 18.37 -10.51 13.64
C ASN A 171 18.48 -11.89 14.33
N LYS A 172 17.53 -12.82 14.12
CA LYS A 172 17.49 -14.15 14.76
C LYS A 172 17.62 -14.13 16.29
N ASP A 173 17.09 -13.11 16.98
CA ASP A 173 17.15 -13.08 18.45
C ASP A 173 15.99 -13.83 19.14
N GLY A 174 14.93 -14.16 18.39
CA GLY A 174 13.81 -14.97 18.86
C GLY A 174 12.83 -14.30 19.82
N ASN A 175 12.86 -12.98 20.04
CA ASN A 175 12.10 -12.32 21.12
C ASN A 175 11.12 -11.22 20.68
N VAL A 176 10.31 -11.45 19.65
CA VAL A 176 9.23 -10.52 19.27
C VAL A 176 8.06 -10.47 20.27
N MET A 177 7.91 -11.51 21.10
CA MET A 177 6.87 -11.57 22.13
C MET A 177 7.21 -10.67 23.32
N ASP A 178 8.49 -10.42 23.62
CA ASP A 178 8.92 -9.68 24.81
C ASP A 178 8.64 -8.17 24.65
N ASP A 179 8.92 -7.61 23.47
CA ASP A 179 8.68 -6.18 23.16
C ASP A 179 7.19 -5.84 23.02
N LEU A 180 6.39 -6.74 22.43
CA LEU A 180 4.94 -6.56 22.31
C LEU A 180 4.24 -6.72 23.67
N THR A 181 4.69 -7.66 24.50
CA THR A 181 4.19 -7.85 25.87
C THR A 181 4.58 -6.66 26.76
N GLY A 182 5.75 -6.06 26.55
CA GLY A 182 6.17 -4.83 27.22
C GLY A 182 5.30 -3.61 26.89
N MET A 183 4.88 -3.43 25.64
CA MET A 183 3.95 -2.35 25.26
C MET A 183 2.52 -2.57 25.75
N ILE A 184 2.00 -3.80 25.67
CA ILE A 184 0.64 -4.14 26.13
C ILE A 184 0.55 -4.10 27.65
N GLY A 185 1.57 -4.60 28.36
CA GLY A 185 1.66 -4.53 29.81
C GLY A 185 1.75 -3.10 30.34
N LYS A 186 2.41 -2.19 29.60
CA LYS A 186 2.52 -0.77 29.98
C LYS A 186 1.23 0.02 29.71
N PHE A 187 0.39 -0.43 28.79
CA PHE A 187 -0.91 0.18 28.52
C PHE A 187 -2.02 -0.34 29.45
N LEU A 188 -1.92 -1.60 29.91
CA LEU A 188 -2.92 -2.23 30.79
C LEU A 188 -2.54 -2.25 32.27
N GLY A 189 -1.28 -1.98 32.61
CA GLY A 189 -0.73 -2.07 33.97
C GLY A 189 -0.52 -0.73 34.67
N GLY A 190 -1.19 0.34 34.24
CA GLY A 190 -1.17 1.64 34.90
C GLY A 190 -2.07 1.67 36.14
N ASN A 191 -1.65 1.02 37.23
CA ASN A 191 -1.96 1.44 38.61
C ASN A 191 -1.10 0.66 39.61
N LYS A 192 -0.04 1.31 40.08
CA LYS A 192 0.32 1.32 41.49
C LYS A 192 0.43 2.77 41.93
#